data_AF-A0A9N9AD98-F1
#
_entry.id   AF-A0A9N9AD98-F1
#
_cell.length_a   1.000
_cell.length_b   1.000
_cell.length_c   1.000
_cell.angle_alpha   90.00
_cell.angle_beta   90.00
_cell.angle_gamma   90.00
#
_symmetry.space_group_name_H-M   'P 1'
#
loop_
_entity.id
_entity.type
_entity.pdbx_description
1 polymer ?
#
loop_
_entity_poly.entity_id
_entity_poly.type
_entity_poly.pdbx_seq_one_letter_code
_entity_poly.pdbx_strand_id
1 'polypeptide(L)'
;MSKQSQKDHQGELISAYLQKKAQDFINDSYYKLDNNICTLRLQNKNLRQENTCLTKYKTIADTKIQSLSVRLARAKQNKQKQISKIRAAIHRAKQIQPAQFQHAVDQLFKVDNKEYNARFVKLATDISNIGQTFIHATVECTKAFYQFLTGEMPQQWITPSTLA
;
A
#
# COMPACT_ATOMS: atom_id res chain seq x y z
N MET A 1 -6.69 -60.61 -83.15
CA MET A 1 -7.99 -61.16 -82.69
C MET A 1 -7.87 -61.49 -81.21
N SER A 2 -8.68 -60.81 -80.41
CA SER A 2 -8.61 -60.70 -78.95
C SER A 2 -8.74 -62.02 -78.21
N LYS A 3 -7.93 -62.19 -77.17
CA LYS A 3 -8.19 -63.16 -76.10
C LYS A 3 -8.29 -62.44 -74.75
N GLN A 4 -9.40 -62.78 -74.07
CA GLN A 4 -9.60 -62.83 -72.63
C GLN A 4 -9.38 -61.54 -71.83
N SER A 5 -10.48 -60.88 -71.49
CA SER A 5 -10.61 -60.14 -70.23
C SER A 5 -12.08 -60.01 -69.86
N GLN A 6 -12.74 -61.12 -69.51
CA GLN A 6 -14.11 -61.05 -68.99
C GLN A 6 -14.47 -62.32 -68.22
N LYS A 7 -13.82 -62.51 -67.07
CA LYS A 7 -14.26 -63.41 -66.00
C LYS A 7 -13.38 -63.08 -64.80
N ASP A 8 -13.90 -62.29 -63.85
CA ASP A 8 -13.41 -62.32 -62.45
C ASP A 8 -14.24 -61.50 -61.46
N HIS A 9 -15.28 -60.77 -61.88
CA HIS A 9 -16.13 -60.01 -60.93
C HIS A 9 -17.65 -60.24 -61.13
N GLN A 10 -18.07 -61.33 -61.78
CA GLN A 10 -19.50 -61.68 -61.83
C GLN A 10 -19.92 -62.27 -60.48
N GLY A 11 -20.43 -61.41 -59.61
CA GLY A 11 -20.92 -61.74 -58.26
C GLY A 11 -20.47 -60.77 -57.18
N GLU A 12 -19.49 -59.90 -57.46
CA GLU A 12 -19.05 -58.88 -56.50
C GLU A 12 -19.91 -57.61 -56.64
N LEU A 13 -20.64 -57.25 -55.57
CA LEU A 13 -21.53 -56.08 -55.51
C LEU A 13 -20.80 -54.75 -55.76
N ILE A 14 -19.48 -54.67 -55.52
CA ILE A 14 -18.65 -53.47 -55.63
C ILE A 14 -17.24 -53.86 -56.07
N SER A 15 -16.64 -53.12 -57.01
CA SER A 15 -15.28 -53.40 -57.53
C SER A 15 -14.18 -53.22 -56.47
N ALA A 16 -13.10 -53.99 -56.59
CA ALA A 16 -11.95 -53.93 -55.66
C ALA A 16 -11.36 -52.50 -55.52
N TYR A 17 -11.36 -51.71 -56.60
CA TYR A 17 -10.94 -50.32 -56.55
C TYR A 17 -11.83 -49.45 -55.64
N LEU A 18 -13.15 -49.63 -55.73
CA LEU A 18 -14.11 -48.90 -54.90
C LEU A 18 -14.02 -49.33 -53.43
N GLN A 19 -13.78 -50.61 -53.16
CA GLN A 19 -13.56 -51.11 -51.80
C GLN A 19 -12.32 -50.48 -51.17
N LYS A 20 -11.20 -50.44 -51.90
CA LYS A 20 -9.95 -49.80 -51.43
C LYS A 20 -10.15 -48.30 -51.19
N LYS A 21 -10.81 -47.59 -52.09
CA LYS A 21 -11.08 -46.15 -51.95
C LYS A 21 -11.98 -45.85 -50.74
N ALA A 22 -12.97 -46.70 -50.48
CA ALA A 22 -13.81 -46.58 -49.29
C ALA A 22 -12.98 -46.81 -48.02
N GLN A 23 -12.12 -47.83 -48.01
CA GLN A 23 -11.22 -48.11 -46.88
C GLN A 23 -10.24 -46.96 -46.60
N ASP A 24 -9.62 -46.41 -47.64
CA ASP A 24 -8.69 -45.28 -47.51
C ASP A 24 -9.41 -44.03 -46.98
N PHE A 25 -10.63 -43.75 -47.47
CA PHE A 25 -11.45 -42.64 -46.98
C PHE A 25 -11.85 -42.80 -45.51
N ILE A 26 -12.24 -44.02 -45.12
CA ILE A 26 -12.60 -44.35 -43.75
C ILE A 26 -11.38 -44.16 -42.83
N ASN A 27 -10.22 -44.70 -43.22
CA ASN A 27 -8.99 -44.57 -42.45
C ASN A 27 -8.58 -43.10 -42.28
N ASP A 28 -8.54 -42.32 -43.37
CA ASP A 28 -8.19 -40.90 -43.31
C ASP A 28 -9.17 -40.10 -42.44
N SER A 29 -10.47 -40.42 -42.51
CA SER A 29 -11.50 -39.80 -41.66
C SER A 29 -11.29 -40.11 -40.18
N TYR A 30 -10.98 -41.36 -39.83
CA TYR A 30 -10.70 -41.76 -38.45
C TYR A 30 -9.43 -41.10 -37.91
N TYR A 31 -8.32 -41.10 -38.67
CA TYR A 31 -7.08 -40.44 -38.25
C TYR A 31 -7.27 -38.94 -38.01
N LYS A 32 -8.01 -38.25 -38.89
CA LYS A 32 -8.33 -36.82 -38.72
C LYS A 32 -9.20 -36.59 -37.49
N LEU A 33 -10.19 -37.45 -37.25
CA LEU A 33 -11.07 -37.36 -36.09
C LEU A 33 -10.27 -37.54 -34.78
N ASP A 34 -9.43 -38.56 -34.70
CA ASP A 34 -8.61 -38.84 -33.51
C ASP A 34 -7.63 -37.72 -33.22
N ASN A 35 -6.97 -37.17 -34.25
CA ASN A 35 -6.06 -36.04 -34.08
C ASN A 35 -6.80 -34.79 -33.56
N ASN A 36 -7.99 -34.51 -34.10
CA ASN A 36 -8.83 -33.40 -33.65
C ASN A 36 -9.29 -33.60 -32.20
N ILE A 37 -9.72 -34.81 -31.83
CA ILE A 37 -10.12 -35.13 -30.46
C ILE A 37 -8.95 -34.95 -29.49
N CYS A 38 -7.75 -35.43 -29.84
CA CYS A 38 -6.56 -35.24 -29.03
C CYS A 38 -6.20 -33.76 -28.85
N THR A 39 -6.26 -32.97 -29.92
CA THR A 39 -6.01 -31.52 -29.89
C THR A 39 -7.01 -30.80 -28.99
N LEU A 40 -8.31 -31.08 -29.14
CA LEU A 40 -9.38 -30.49 -28.33
C LEU A 40 -9.28 -30.88 -26.85
N ARG A 41 -8.89 -32.13 -26.55
CA ARG A 41 -8.64 -32.58 -25.17
C ARG A 41 -7.47 -31.81 -24.54
N LEU A 42 -6.39 -31.63 -25.29
CA LEU A 42 -5.22 -30.88 -24.81
C LEU A 42 -5.58 -29.41 -24.54
N GLN A 43 -6.29 -28.76 -25.47
CA GLN A 43 -6.76 -27.39 -25.30
C GLN A 43 -7.68 -27.25 -24.08
N ASN A 44 -8.64 -28.16 -23.90
CA ASN A 44 -9.51 -28.17 -22.73
C ASN A 44 -8.74 -28.33 -21.42
N LYS A 45 -7.71 -29.20 -21.42
CA LYS A 45 -6.86 -29.38 -20.24
C LYS A 45 -6.11 -28.09 -19.91
N ASN A 46 -5.55 -27.42 -20.90
CA ASN A 46 -4.84 -26.15 -20.72
C ASN A 46 -5.79 -25.05 -20.21
N LEU A 47 -6.97 -24.89 -20.81
CA LEU A 47 -7.97 -23.92 -20.38
C LEU A 47 -8.45 -24.18 -18.94
N ARG A 48 -8.58 -25.44 -18.53
CA ARG A 48 -8.92 -25.80 -17.14
C ARG A 48 -7.82 -25.41 -16.17
N GLN A 49 -6.56 -25.63 -16.54
CA GLN A 49 -5.41 -25.24 -15.72
C GLN A 49 -5.34 -23.72 -15.58
N GLU A 50 -5.51 -22.98 -16.68
CA GLU A 50 -5.51 -21.52 -16.67
C GLU A 50 -6.64 -20.95 -15.81
N ASN A 51 -7.87 -21.46 -15.98
CA ASN A 51 -9.01 -21.06 -15.15
C ASN A 51 -8.77 -21.32 -13.65
N THR A 52 -8.13 -22.44 -13.32
CA THR A 52 -7.77 -22.77 -11.95
C THR A 52 -6.77 -21.76 -11.37
N CYS A 53 -5.74 -21.41 -12.16
CA CYS A 53 -4.76 -20.40 -11.76
C CYS A 53 -5.39 -19.02 -11.60
N LEU A 54 -6.20 -18.57 -12.56
CA LEU A 54 -6.90 -17.28 -12.51
C LEU A 54 -7.84 -17.19 -11.30
N THR A 55 -8.56 -18.28 -10.99
CA THR A 55 -9.42 -18.35 -9.80
C THR A 55 -8.60 -18.16 -8.52
N LYS A 56 -7.44 -18.81 -8.41
CA LYS A 56 -6.54 -18.62 -7.24
C LYS A 56 -6.05 -17.18 -7.12
N TYR A 57 -5.60 -16.56 -8.23
CA TYR A 57 -5.16 -15.17 -8.22
C TYR A 57 -6.28 -14.22 -7.80
N LYS A 58 -7.50 -14.44 -8.31
CA LYS A 58 -8.68 -13.67 -7.93
C LYS A 58 -8.95 -13.77 -6.42
N THR A 59 -8.96 -14.98 -5.85
CA THR A 59 -9.16 -15.16 -4.41
C THR A 59 -8.09 -14.45 -3.57
N ILE A 60 -6.83 -14.50 -3.99
CA ILE A 60 -5.73 -13.78 -3.31
C ILE A 60 -5.94 -12.27 -3.38
N ALA A 61 -6.34 -11.74 -4.54
CA ALA A 61 -6.63 -10.32 -4.69
C ALA A 61 -7.82 -9.89 -3.82
N ASP A 62 -8.90 -10.66 -3.82
CA ASP A 62 -10.11 -10.37 -3.05
C ASP A 62 -9.83 -10.36 -1.53
N THR A 63 -9.07 -11.33 -1.03
CA THR A 63 -8.67 -11.38 0.39
C THR A 63 -7.80 -10.18 0.77
N LYS A 64 -6.88 -9.77 -0.10
CA LYS A 64 -6.06 -8.57 0.12
C LYS A 64 -6.91 -7.30 0.14
N ILE A 65 -7.85 -7.14 -0.79
CA ILE A 65 -8.79 -6.01 -0.83
C ILE A 65 -9.60 -5.94 0.46
N GLN A 66 -10.14 -7.07 0.93
CA GLN A 66 -10.90 -7.13 2.18
C GLN A 66 -10.04 -6.70 3.38
N SER A 67 -8.82 -7.25 3.48
CA SER A 67 -7.89 -6.91 4.57
C SER A 67 -7.55 -5.42 4.61
N LEU A 68 -7.31 -4.81 3.44
CA LEU A 68 -7.02 -3.38 3.31
C LEU A 68 -8.23 -2.53 3.65
N SER A 69 -9.43 -2.95 3.24
CA SER A 69 -10.68 -2.26 3.55
C SER A 69 -10.93 -2.20 5.06
N VAL A 70 -10.71 -3.31 5.78
CA VAL A 70 -10.81 -3.34 7.25
C VAL A 70 -9.77 -2.42 7.90
N ARG A 71 -8.52 -2.45 7.42
CA ARG A 71 -7.45 -1.56 7.93
C ARG A 71 -7.80 -0.10 7.72
N LEU A 72 -8.34 0.25 6.55
CA LEU A 72 -8.77 1.61 6.22
C LEU A 72 -9.91 2.07 7.14
N ALA A 73 -10.92 1.22 7.38
CA ALA A 73 -12.02 1.53 8.28
C ALA A 73 -11.51 1.81 9.71
N ARG A 74 -10.63 0.96 10.24
CA ARG A 74 -9.99 1.16 11.55
C ARG A 74 -9.17 2.45 11.61
N ALA A 75 -8.39 2.75 10.57
CA ALA A 75 -7.60 3.98 10.50
C ALA A 75 -8.50 5.23 10.54
N LYS A 76 -9.61 5.24 9.79
CA LYS A 76 -10.61 6.32 9.82
C LYS A 76 -11.23 6.48 11.21
N GLN A 77 -11.61 5.38 11.84
CA GLN A 77 -12.18 5.40 13.20
C GLN A 77 -11.17 5.94 14.22
N ASN A 78 -9.91 5.50 14.16
CA ASN A 78 -8.85 5.98 15.04
C ASN A 78 -8.60 7.48 14.85
N LYS A 79 -8.53 7.97 13.60
CA LYS A 79 -8.43 9.39 13.30
C LYS A 79 -9.58 10.17 13.96
N GLN A 80 -10.81 9.71 13.79
CA GLN A 80 -11.98 10.37 14.39
C GLN A 80 -11.91 10.38 15.92
N LYS A 81 -11.50 9.26 16.53
CA LYS A 81 -11.30 9.17 17.99
C LYS A 81 -10.26 10.17 18.50
N GLN A 82 -9.14 10.32 17.78
CA GLN A 82 -8.11 11.29 18.15
C GLN A 82 -8.60 12.73 17.99
N ILE A 83 -9.31 13.05 16.91
CA ILE A 83 -9.93 14.38 16.74
C ILE A 83 -10.87 14.69 17.90
N SER A 84 -11.73 13.75 18.30
CA SER A 84 -12.62 13.93 19.44
C SER A 84 -11.86 14.13 20.76
N LYS A 85 -10.76 13.40 20.98
CA LYS A 85 -9.89 13.61 22.15
C LYS A 85 -9.27 15.00 22.16
N ILE A 86 -8.74 15.47 21.03
CA ILE A 86 -8.16 16.81 20.89
C ILE A 86 -9.22 17.87 21.19
N ARG A 87 -10.42 17.77 20.59
CA ARG A 87 -11.52 18.70 20.87
C ARG A 87 -11.91 18.70 22.34
N ALA A 88 -12.03 17.52 22.96
CA ALA A 88 -12.34 17.42 24.38
C ALA A 88 -11.24 18.05 25.24
N ALA A 89 -9.97 17.85 24.90
CA ALA A 89 -8.85 18.48 25.59
C ALA A 89 -8.88 20.01 25.44
N ILE A 90 -9.14 20.53 24.23
CA ILE A 90 -9.30 21.98 23.98
C ILE A 90 -10.47 22.54 24.79
N HIS A 91 -11.60 21.84 24.84
CA HIS A 91 -12.75 22.27 25.64
C HIS A 91 -12.51 22.23 27.14
N ARG A 92 -11.74 21.24 27.63
CA ARG A 92 -11.39 21.12 29.05
C ARG A 92 -10.26 22.05 29.46
N ALA A 93 -9.37 22.41 28.54
CA ALA A 93 -8.36 23.42 28.79
C ALA A 93 -9.09 24.72 29.12
N LYS A 94 -8.75 25.33 30.27
CA LYS A 94 -9.26 26.66 30.60
C LYS A 94 -8.89 27.57 29.44
N GLN A 95 -9.91 28.18 28.82
CA GLN A 95 -9.72 29.25 27.84
C GLN A 95 -9.05 30.41 28.58
N ILE A 96 -7.73 30.48 28.52
CA ILE A 96 -6.98 31.60 29.06
C ILE A 96 -7.36 32.79 28.19
N GLN A 97 -8.00 33.79 28.79
CA GLN A 97 -8.31 35.01 28.05
C GLN A 97 -7.02 35.70 27.60
N PRO A 98 -6.98 36.38 26.44
CA PRO A 98 -5.77 37.05 25.97
C PRO A 98 -5.11 37.94 27.04
N ALA A 99 -5.91 38.64 27.84
CA ALA A 99 -5.42 39.46 28.95
C ALA A 99 -4.78 38.64 30.09
N GLN A 100 -5.35 37.46 30.41
CA GLN A 100 -4.78 36.56 31.42
C GLN A 100 -3.47 35.94 30.93
N PHE A 101 -3.39 35.61 29.65
CA PHE A 101 -2.16 35.13 29.02
C PHE A 101 -1.10 36.23 29.03
N GLN A 102 -1.44 37.44 28.59
CA GLN A 102 -0.52 38.58 28.58
C GLN A 102 0.00 38.88 29.99
N HIS A 103 -0.88 38.88 30.99
CA HIS A 103 -0.48 39.08 32.38
C HIS A 103 0.47 37.98 32.88
N ALA A 104 0.19 36.71 32.56
CA ALA A 104 1.08 35.61 32.94
C ALA A 104 2.45 35.69 32.25
N VAL A 105 2.48 36.10 30.98
CA VAL A 105 3.71 36.37 30.23
C VAL A 105 4.48 37.53 30.86
N ASP A 106 3.80 38.64 31.16
CA ASP A 106 4.43 39.81 31.76
C ASP A 106 5.02 39.47 33.14
N GLN A 107 4.34 38.68 33.97
CA GLN A 107 4.87 38.18 35.24
C GLN A 107 6.05 37.22 35.07
N LEU A 108 6.08 36.43 33.99
CA LEU A 108 7.18 35.51 33.71
C LEU A 108 8.47 36.23 33.35
N PHE A 109 8.37 37.40 32.72
CA PHE A 109 9.52 38.21 32.30
C PHE A 109 9.85 39.35 33.26
N LYS A 110 8.86 39.93 33.93
CA LYS A 110 8.99 41.15 34.75
C LYS A 110 8.43 40.96 36.16
N VAL A 111 9.01 41.68 37.12
CA VAL A 111 8.43 41.90 38.45
C VAL A 111 7.54 43.14 38.38
N ASP A 112 6.27 43.01 38.78
CA ASP A 112 5.29 44.09 38.83
C ASP A 112 5.21 44.95 37.54
N ASN A 113 5.44 44.33 36.38
CA ASN A 113 5.46 44.94 35.04
C ASN A 113 6.50 46.07 34.83
N LYS A 114 7.43 46.29 35.76
CA LYS A 114 8.40 47.39 35.69
C LYS A 114 9.79 46.92 35.25
N GLU A 115 10.34 45.94 35.95
CA GLU A 115 11.73 45.51 35.78
C GLU A 115 11.78 44.04 35.40
N TYR A 116 12.77 43.65 34.57
CA TYR A 116 12.98 42.25 34.24
C TYR A 116 13.36 41.47 35.50
N ASN A 117 12.73 40.31 35.70
CA ASN A 117 13.06 39.50 36.86
C ASN A 117 14.45 38.85 36.71
N ALA A 118 15.06 38.53 37.85
CA ALA A 118 16.42 37.98 37.90
C ALA A 118 16.57 36.67 37.09
N ARG A 119 15.51 35.87 36.97
CA ARG A 119 15.55 34.62 36.19
C ARG A 119 15.67 34.91 34.69
N PHE A 120 14.93 35.90 34.19
CA PHE A 120 15.03 36.31 32.79
C PHE A 120 16.37 37.00 32.49
N VAL A 121 16.87 37.85 33.39
CA VAL A 121 18.20 38.47 33.25
C VAL A 121 19.29 37.39 33.18
N LYS A 122 19.19 36.36 34.04
CA LYS A 122 20.09 35.21 34.00
C LYS A 122 19.98 34.47 32.66
N LEU A 123 18.78 34.17 32.18
CA LEU A 123 18.57 33.54 30.87
C LEU A 123 19.21 34.36 29.74
N ALA A 124 18.99 35.67 29.71
CA ALA A 124 19.55 36.54 28.69
C ALA A 124 21.09 36.54 28.72
N THR A 125 21.66 36.48 29.92
CA THR A 125 23.11 36.36 30.13
C THR A 125 23.63 35.00 29.66
N ASP A 126 22.94 33.90 30.03
CA ASP A 126 23.28 32.54 29.62
C ASP A 126 23.22 32.41 28.08
N ILE A 127 22.18 32.93 27.44
CA ILE A 127 22.04 32.99 25.97
C ILE A 127 23.17 33.82 25.34
N SER A 128 23.49 34.98 25.91
CA SER A 128 24.60 35.82 25.42
C SER A 128 25.95 35.10 25.53
N ASN A 129 26.15 34.29 26.55
CA ASN A 129 27.39 33.54 26.80
C ASN A 129 27.55 32.31 25.90
N ILE A 130 26.46 31.77 25.31
CA ILE A 130 26.51 30.63 24.39
C ILE A 130 27.25 30.97 23.07
N GLY A 131 27.43 32.26 22.74
CA GLY A 131 28.24 32.72 21.59
C GLY A 131 27.48 32.79 20.26
N GLN A 132 28.03 33.48 19.25
CA GLN A 132 27.25 34.04 18.13
C GLN A 132 27.18 33.27 16.79
N THR A 133 27.83 32.14 16.50
CA THR A 133 27.88 31.67 15.08
C THR A 133 27.98 30.15 14.82
N PHE A 134 27.19 29.30 15.49
CA PHE A 134 27.06 27.89 15.07
C PHE A 134 25.64 27.36 15.26
N ILE A 135 25.21 26.39 14.43
CA ILE A 135 23.91 25.69 14.59
C ILE A 135 23.78 25.09 16.01
N HIS A 136 24.90 24.67 16.60
CA HIS A 136 24.95 24.21 18.00
C HIS A 136 24.56 25.31 19.00
N ALA A 137 24.95 26.56 18.77
CA ALA A 137 24.54 27.69 19.62
C ALA A 137 23.03 27.91 19.55
N THR A 138 22.42 27.81 18.36
CA THR A 138 20.95 27.90 18.19
C THR A 138 20.23 26.80 18.97
N VAL A 139 20.74 25.56 18.93
CA VAL A 139 20.19 24.43 19.70
C VAL A 139 20.23 24.70 21.19
N GLU A 140 21.39 25.11 21.73
CA GLU A 140 21.56 25.37 23.16
C GLU A 140 20.74 26.58 23.64
N CYS A 141 20.68 27.66 22.86
CA CYS A 141 19.80 28.80 23.16
C CYS A 141 18.33 28.38 23.18
N THR A 142 17.90 27.53 22.23
CA THR A 142 16.53 27.02 22.17
C THR A 142 16.21 26.14 23.38
N LYS A 143 17.16 25.28 23.79
CA LYS A 143 17.00 24.45 24.99
C LYS A 143 16.87 25.30 26.26
N ALA A 144 17.73 26.31 26.42
CA ALA A 144 17.70 27.22 27.56
C ALA A 144 16.37 28.00 27.64
N PHE A 145 15.90 28.51 26.50
CA PHE A 145 14.63 29.23 26.42
C PHE A 145 13.42 28.32 26.71
N TYR A 146 13.42 27.09 26.17
CA TYR A 146 12.39 26.09 26.47
C TYR A 146 12.32 25.76 27.96
N GLN A 147 13.48 25.52 28.58
CA GLN A 147 13.55 25.21 30.01
C GLN A 147 13.05 26.38 30.86
N PHE A 148 13.35 27.61 30.46
CA PHE A 148 12.83 28.80 31.15
C PHE A 148 11.30 28.90 31.09
N LEU A 149 10.70 28.63 29.93
CA LEU A 149 9.25 28.74 29.74
C LEU A 149 8.47 27.61 30.41
N THR A 150 9.01 26.40 30.41
CA THR A 150 8.27 25.18 30.80
C THR A 150 8.67 24.65 32.19
N GLY A 151 9.86 25.02 32.68
CA GLY A 151 10.47 24.40 33.86
C GLY A 151 11.05 23.01 33.61
N GLU A 152 10.94 22.47 32.39
CA GLU A 152 11.35 21.11 32.03
C GLU A 152 12.60 21.12 31.13
N MET A 153 13.48 20.13 31.30
CA MET A 153 14.57 19.93 30.35
C MET A 153 14.06 19.26 29.06
N PRO A 154 14.41 19.77 27.87
CA PRO A 154 13.94 19.19 26.62
C PRO A 154 14.55 17.81 26.37
N GLN A 155 13.70 16.79 26.26
CA GLN A 155 14.11 15.40 26.06
C GLN A 155 14.43 15.10 24.58
N GLN A 156 15.67 15.38 24.16
CA GLN A 156 16.31 14.87 22.93
C GLN A 156 15.80 15.40 21.56
N TRP A 157 14.64 16.05 21.48
CA TRP A 157 14.05 16.48 20.20
C TRP A 157 14.64 17.78 19.62
N ILE A 158 15.41 18.54 20.40
CA ILE A 158 16.09 19.75 19.91
C ILE A 158 17.54 19.38 19.57
N THR A 159 17.76 19.05 18.30
CA THR A 159 19.09 18.73 17.74
C THR A 159 19.40 19.65 16.56
N PRO A 160 20.69 19.80 16.17
CA PRO A 160 21.06 20.58 14.98
C PRO A 160 20.28 20.17 13.72
N SER A 161 20.05 18.86 13.54
CA SER A 161 19.28 18.30 12.42
C SER A 161 17.77 18.58 12.47
N THR A 162 17.22 18.97 13.61
CA THR A 162 15.81 19.33 13.76
C THR A 162 15.55 20.81 13.48
N LEU A 163 16.60 21.65 13.52
CA LEU A 163 16.52 23.10 13.30
C LEU A 163 17.09 23.57 11.95
N ALA A 164 17.69 22.66 11.17
CA ALA A 164 18.15 22.88 9.80
C ALA A 164 17.00 22.69 8.79
#